data_AF-A0A847D3Z0-F1
#
_entry.id   AF-A0A847D3Z0-F1
#
_cell.length_a   1.000
_cell.length_b   1.000
_cell.length_c   1.000
_cell.angle_alpha   90.00
_cell.angle_beta   90.00
_cell.angle_gamma   90.00
#
_symmetry.space_group_name_H-M   'P 1'
#
loop_
_entity.id
_entity.type
_entity.pdbx_description
1 polymer ?
#
loop_
_entity_poly.entity_id
_entity_poly.type
_entity_poly.pdbx_seq_one_letter_code
_entity_poly.pdbx_strand_id
1 'polypeptide(L)'
;MADFTPIATQEELDRIIQDRLSRQKESIEKQYADYETLKAEKQELETKAAALQATIEETSTSAKVHEQTLADLNAKIAGYETANLRTRIALQNGLPFDLADRLVGTDEDSIKADAERLALFVKPKASAPPLKNTEPNLGEDKNSNWRQMASQLTGEGE
;
A
#
# COMPACT_ATOMS: atom_id res chain seq x y z
N MET A 1 -50.32 -69.30 -18.73
CA MET A 1 -48.91 -69.67 -18.92
C MET A 1 -48.83 -70.20 -20.34
N ALA A 2 -47.95 -69.66 -21.19
CA ALA A 2 -47.80 -70.19 -22.54
C ALA A 2 -47.04 -71.52 -22.43
N ASP A 3 -47.64 -72.61 -22.91
CA ASP A 3 -47.01 -73.92 -22.93
C ASP A 3 -45.77 -73.91 -23.85
N PHE A 4 -44.69 -74.53 -23.39
CA PHE A 4 -43.45 -74.61 -24.16
C PHE A 4 -43.64 -75.52 -25.37
N THR A 5 -43.54 -74.95 -26.57
CA THR A 5 -43.51 -75.72 -27.82
C THR A 5 -42.05 -76.06 -28.17
N PRO A 6 -41.67 -77.35 -28.19
CA PRO A 6 -40.32 -77.75 -28.56
C PRO A 6 -40.05 -77.42 -30.03
N ILE A 7 -38.84 -76.92 -30.31
CA ILE A 7 -38.42 -76.52 -31.65
C ILE A 7 -38.19 -77.78 -32.49
N ALA A 8 -38.80 -77.86 -33.69
CA ALA A 8 -38.77 -79.07 -34.51
C ALA A 8 -37.75 -78.98 -35.67
N THR A 9 -37.28 -77.78 -36.00
CA THR A 9 -36.37 -77.54 -37.13
C THR A 9 -35.28 -76.52 -36.79
N GLN A 10 -34.12 -76.64 -37.46
CA GLN A 10 -33.02 -75.68 -37.31
C GLN A 10 -33.43 -74.26 -37.73
N GLU A 11 -34.26 -74.14 -38.77
CA GLU A 11 -34.75 -72.86 -39.29
C GLU A 11 -35.66 -72.11 -38.30
N GLU A 12 -36.43 -72.83 -37.48
CA GLU A 12 -37.23 -72.24 -36.39
C GLU A 12 -36.33 -71.76 -35.25
N LEU A 13 -35.28 -72.52 -34.92
CA LEU A 13 -34.31 -72.15 -33.89
C LEU A 13 -33.55 -70.88 -34.30
N ASP A 14 -33.05 -70.83 -35.53
CA ASP A 14 -32.31 -69.68 -36.06
C ASP A 14 -33.19 -68.42 -36.10
N ARG A 15 -34.47 -68.55 -36.49
CA ARG A 15 -35.45 -67.45 -36.45
C ARG A 15 -35.67 -66.91 -35.05
N ILE A 16 -35.89 -67.77 -34.05
CA ILE A 16 -36.13 -67.36 -32.66
C ILE A 16 -34.89 -66.64 -32.09
N ILE A 17 -33.69 -67.16 -32.38
CA ILE A 17 -32.43 -66.52 -31.97
C ILE A 17 -32.28 -65.16 -32.63
N GLN A 18 -32.55 -65.04 -33.93
CA GLN A 18 -32.46 -63.79 -34.65
C GLN A 18 -33.45 -62.74 -34.10
N ASP A 19 -34.68 -63.13 -33.80
CA ASP A 19 -35.68 -62.25 -33.17
C ASP A 19 -35.26 -61.81 -31.76
N ARG A 20 -34.65 -62.72 -30.98
CA ARG A 20 -34.15 -62.41 -29.65
C ARG A 20 -32.98 -61.44 -29.72
N LEU A 21 -32.02 -61.69 -30.61
CA LEU A 21 -30.86 -60.83 -30.85
C LEU A 21 -31.28 -59.45 -31.36
N SER A 22 -32.27 -59.38 -32.26
CA SER A 22 -32.78 -58.11 -32.79
C SER A 22 -33.44 -57.27 -31.69
N ARG A 23 -34.29 -57.88 -30.86
CA ARG A 23 -34.89 -57.23 -29.68
C ARG A 23 -33.83 -56.76 -28.67
N GLN A 24 -32.78 -57.55 -28.46
CA GLN A 24 -31.67 -57.17 -27.59
C GLN A 24 -30.89 -55.98 -28.16
N LYS A 25 -30.55 -55.99 -29.45
CA LYS A 25 -29.87 -54.88 -30.12
C LYS A 25 -30.67 -53.59 -30.00
N GLU A 26 -31.96 -53.63 -30.34
CA GLU A 26 -32.83 -52.46 -30.27
C GLU A 26 -32.97 -51.94 -28.83
N SER A 27 -33.04 -52.83 -27.83
CA SER A 27 -33.05 -52.42 -26.42
C SER A 27 -31.75 -51.76 -25.99
N ILE A 28 -30.60 -52.26 -26.45
CA ILE A 28 -29.28 -51.70 -26.12
C ILE A 28 -29.12 -50.35 -26.82
N GLU A 29 -29.44 -50.24 -28.11
CA GLU A 29 -29.38 -49.00 -28.86
C GLU A 29 -30.25 -47.90 -28.21
N LYS A 30 -31.46 -48.24 -27.75
CA LYS A 30 -32.31 -47.29 -27.01
C LYS A 30 -31.71 -46.88 -25.66
N GLN A 31 -31.08 -47.81 -24.92
CA GLN A 31 -30.46 -47.49 -23.63
C GLN A 31 -29.22 -46.60 -23.76
N TYR A 32 -28.49 -46.70 -24.87
CA TYR A 32 -27.25 -45.95 -25.12
C TYR A 32 -27.40 -44.87 -26.19
N ALA A 33 -28.63 -44.53 -26.60
CA ALA A 33 -28.88 -43.51 -27.61
C ALA A 33 -28.24 -42.16 -27.25
N ASP A 34 -28.24 -41.83 -25.96
CA ASP A 34 -27.72 -40.56 -25.43
C ASP A 34 -26.25 -40.66 -24.96
N TYR A 35 -25.57 -41.78 -25.20
CA TYR A 35 -24.22 -41.96 -24.68
C TYR A 35 -23.21 -40.98 -25.29
N GLU A 36 -23.26 -40.80 -26.62
CA GLU A 36 -22.35 -39.87 -27.31
C GLU A 36 -22.64 -38.40 -26.94
N THR A 37 -23.91 -38.05 -26.69
CA THR A 37 -24.27 -36.70 -26.25
C THR A 37 -23.76 -36.42 -24.83
N LEU A 38 -23.99 -37.33 -23.88
CA LEU A 38 -23.45 -37.20 -22.51
C LEU A 38 -21.91 -37.12 -22.50
N LYS A 39 -21.25 -37.90 -23.35
CA LYS A 39 -19.80 -37.90 -23.45
C LYS A 39 -19.27 -36.56 -23.96
N ALA A 40 -19.91 -36.00 -24.99
CA ALA A 40 -19.56 -34.67 -25.50
C ALA A 40 -19.79 -33.58 -24.45
N GLU A 41 -20.94 -33.58 -23.77
CA GLU A 41 -21.25 -32.63 -22.70
C GLU A 41 -20.27 -32.73 -21.54
N LYS A 42 -19.86 -33.94 -21.14
CA LYS A 42 -18.86 -34.14 -20.09
C LYS A 42 -17.51 -33.53 -20.48
N GLN A 43 -17.06 -33.73 -21.72
CA GLN A 43 -15.82 -33.12 -22.20
C GLN A 43 -15.92 -31.60 -22.25
N GLU A 44 -17.06 -31.05 -22.67
CA GLU A 44 -17.30 -29.61 -22.68
C GLU A 44 -17.32 -29.03 -21.24
N LEU A 45 -17.96 -29.72 -20.30
CA LEU A 45 -17.96 -29.32 -18.89
C LEU A 45 -16.57 -29.39 -18.26
N GLU A 46 -15.79 -30.43 -18.54
CA GLU A 46 -14.41 -30.57 -18.05
C GLU A 46 -13.52 -29.44 -18.59
N THR A 47 -13.64 -29.10 -19.88
CA THR A 47 -12.88 -27.99 -20.47
C THR A 47 -13.29 -26.63 -19.91
N LYS A 48 -14.59 -26.39 -19.73
CA LYS A 48 -15.11 -25.17 -19.07
C LYS A 48 -14.66 -25.08 -17.62
N ALA A 49 -14.72 -26.17 -16.86
CA ALA A 49 -14.29 -26.21 -15.47
C ALA A 49 -12.78 -25.90 -15.35
N ALA A 50 -11.96 -26.47 -16.22
CA ALA A 50 -10.52 -26.18 -16.25
C ALA A 50 -10.24 -24.71 -16.59
N ALA A 51 -10.95 -24.14 -17.58
CA ALA A 51 -10.80 -22.74 -17.94
C ALA A 51 -11.22 -21.79 -16.80
N LEU A 52 -12.36 -22.06 -16.15
CA LEU A 52 -12.83 -21.29 -15.01
C LEU A 52 -11.86 -21.37 -13.83
N GLN A 53 -11.31 -22.54 -13.55
CA GLN A 53 -10.30 -22.72 -12.50
C GLN A 53 -9.05 -21.88 -12.77
N ALA A 54 -8.55 -21.87 -14.01
CA ALA A 54 -7.43 -21.02 -14.40
C ALA A 54 -7.74 -19.52 -14.25
N THR A 55 -8.93 -19.09 -14.66
CA THR A 55 -9.36 -17.68 -14.48
C THR A 55 -9.47 -17.30 -13.00
N ILE A 56 -9.95 -18.20 -12.14
CA ILE A 56 -10.03 -17.97 -10.69
C ILE A 56 -8.63 -17.79 -10.09
N GLU A 57 -7.67 -18.63 -10.48
CA GLU A 57 -6.29 -18.54 -10.01
C GLU A 57 -5.62 -17.24 -10.47
N GLU A 58 -5.80 -16.86 -11.73
CA GLU A 58 -5.30 -15.59 -12.28
C GLU A 58 -5.95 -14.38 -11.59
N THR A 59 -7.26 -14.41 -11.39
CA THR A 59 -7.98 -13.30 -10.72
C THR A 59 -7.58 -13.19 -9.25
N SER A 60 -7.39 -14.32 -8.57
CA SER A 60 -6.95 -14.36 -7.16
C SER A 60 -5.53 -13.81 -6.99
N THR A 61 -4.61 -14.14 -7.91
CA THR A 61 -3.25 -13.60 -7.89
C THR A 61 -3.24 -12.10 -8.20
N SER A 62 -3.99 -11.66 -9.21
CA SER A 62 -4.17 -10.24 -9.52
C SER A 62 -4.76 -9.46 -8.34
N ALA A 63 -5.80 -10.00 -7.68
CA ALA A 63 -6.41 -9.36 -6.52
C ALA A 63 -5.42 -9.16 -5.37
N LYS A 64 -4.56 -10.15 -5.07
CA LYS A 64 -3.50 -10.01 -4.05
C LYS A 64 -2.49 -8.94 -4.42
N VAL A 65 -2.07 -8.87 -5.68
CA VAL A 65 -1.16 -7.81 -6.16
C VAL A 65 -1.82 -6.45 -5.99
N HIS A 66 -3.08 -6.30 -6.38
CA HIS A 66 -3.82 -5.05 -6.22
C HIS A 66 -3.95 -4.64 -4.75
N GLU A 67 -4.26 -5.57 -3.85
CA GLU A 67 -4.34 -5.31 -2.42
C GLU A 67 -2.99 -4.84 -1.84
N GLN A 68 -1.88 -5.46 -2.24
CA GLN A 68 -0.54 -5.01 -1.86
C GLN A 68 -0.24 -3.60 -2.40
N THR A 69 -0.54 -3.33 -3.68
CA THR A 69 -0.31 -2.00 -4.25
C THR A 69 -1.16 -0.93 -3.58
N LEU A 70 -2.39 -1.24 -3.17
CA LEU A 70 -3.26 -0.32 -2.44
C LEU A 70 -2.70 -0.05 -1.04
N ALA A 71 -2.22 -1.07 -0.33
CA ALA A 71 -1.57 -0.90 0.96
C ALA A 71 -0.32 -0.01 0.86
N ASP A 72 0.54 -0.26 -0.13
CA ASP A 72 1.75 0.53 -0.38
C ASP A 72 1.44 1.98 -0.75
N LEU A 73 0.43 2.20 -1.60
CA LEU A 73 -0.01 3.54 -1.98
C LEU A 73 -0.61 4.30 -0.80
N ASN A 74 -1.45 3.64 0.01
CA ASN A 74 -2.02 4.25 1.22
C ASN A 74 -0.92 4.60 2.23
N ALA A 75 0.08 3.73 2.41
CA ALA A 75 1.22 4.03 3.28
C ALA A 75 2.03 5.24 2.77
N LYS A 76 2.26 5.35 1.46
CA LYS A 76 2.91 6.52 0.85
C LYS A 76 2.08 7.79 1.03
N ILE A 77 0.77 7.73 0.82
CA ILE A 77 -0.14 8.87 0.99
C ILE A 77 -0.10 9.34 2.44
N ALA A 78 -0.26 8.45 3.42
CA ALA A 78 -0.16 8.80 4.83
C ALA A 78 1.23 9.39 5.19
N GLY A 79 2.31 8.87 4.59
CA GLY A 79 3.65 9.44 4.72
C GLY A 79 3.75 10.87 4.18
N TYR A 80 3.19 11.14 3.00
CA TYR A 80 3.18 12.49 2.41
C TYR A 80 2.27 13.45 3.17
N GLU A 81 1.09 13.00 3.62
CA GLU A 81 0.17 13.79 4.43
C GLU A 81 0.83 14.22 5.74
N THR A 82 1.46 13.28 6.46
CA THR A 82 2.18 13.58 7.70
C THR A 82 3.38 14.49 7.47
N ALA A 83 4.16 14.30 6.40
CA ALA A 83 5.25 15.20 6.04
C ALA A 83 4.74 16.62 5.76
N ASN A 84 3.68 16.77 4.96
CA ASN A 84 3.06 18.06 4.68
C ASN A 84 2.53 18.75 5.95
N LEU A 85 1.92 17.99 6.87
CA LEU A 85 1.49 18.48 8.17
C LEU A 85 2.68 19.02 8.98
N ARG A 86 3.78 18.26 9.07
CA ARG A 86 5.00 18.70 9.76
C ARG A 86 5.58 19.97 9.16
N THR A 87 5.70 20.04 7.83
CA THR A 87 6.18 21.25 7.15
C THR A 87 5.29 22.46 7.45
N ARG A 88 3.97 22.31 7.35
CA ARG A 88 3.02 23.38 7.66
C ARG A 88 3.18 23.88 9.09
N ILE A 89 3.28 22.97 10.05
CA ILE A 89 3.41 23.31 11.48
C ILE A 89 4.78 23.93 11.80
N ALA A 90 5.86 23.44 11.19
CA ALA A 90 7.20 24.01 11.33
C ALA A 90 7.21 25.47 10.87
N LEU A 91 6.65 25.75 9.69
CA LEU A 91 6.55 27.12 9.15
C LEU A 91 5.69 28.01 10.03
N GLN A 92 4.57 27.52 10.55
CA GLN A 92 3.70 28.25 11.48
C GLN A 92 4.42 28.63 12.78
N ASN A 93 5.33 27.79 13.26
CA ASN A 93 6.10 28.01 14.49
C ASN A 93 7.44 28.74 14.26
N GLY A 94 7.73 29.16 13.02
CA GLY A 94 8.97 29.86 12.68
C GLY A 94 10.21 28.98 12.70
N LEU A 95 10.04 27.65 12.58
CA LEU A 95 11.14 26.72 12.42
C LEU A 95 11.60 26.69 10.94
N PRO A 96 12.92 26.63 10.69
CA PRO A 96 13.44 26.35 9.36
C PRO A 96 12.84 25.07 8.75
N PHE A 97 12.65 25.07 7.43
CA PHE A 97 12.10 23.93 6.68
C PHE A 97 12.85 22.62 6.96
N ASP A 98 14.18 22.70 7.08
CA ASP A 98 15.06 21.56 7.34
C ASP A 98 14.80 20.88 8.70
N LEU A 99 14.16 21.58 9.64
CA LEU A 99 13.75 21.03 10.93
C LEU A 99 12.34 20.44 10.92
N ALA A 100 11.55 20.67 9.87
CA ALA A 100 10.21 20.11 9.77
C ALA A 100 10.23 18.57 9.79
N ASP A 101 11.21 17.96 9.11
CA ASP A 101 11.35 16.51 9.06
C ASP A 101 11.69 15.88 10.43
N ARG A 102 12.22 16.70 11.36
CA ARG A 102 12.59 16.26 12.71
C ARG A 102 11.43 16.33 13.71
N LEU A 103 10.30 16.94 13.34
CA LEU A 103 9.12 17.01 14.20
C LEU A 103 8.53 15.61 14.42
N VAL A 104 8.32 15.25 15.68
CA VAL A 104 7.79 13.94 16.05
C VAL A 104 6.33 14.05 16.48
N GLY A 105 5.47 13.22 15.89
CA GLY A 105 4.07 13.14 16.24
C GLY A 105 3.23 12.41 15.18
N THR A 106 2.12 11.84 15.63
CA THR A 106 1.10 11.20 14.78
C THR A 106 -0.08 12.12 14.50
N ASP A 107 -0.34 13.07 15.40
CA ASP A 107 -1.49 13.97 15.37
C ASP A 107 -1.06 15.44 15.30
N GLU A 108 -1.90 16.29 14.70
CA GLU A 108 -1.58 17.72 14.52
C GLU A 108 -1.20 18.42 15.83
N ASP A 109 -1.88 18.11 16.94
CA ASP A 109 -1.59 18.71 18.25
C ASP A 109 -0.25 18.24 18.82
N SER A 110 0.12 16.97 18.60
CA SER A 110 1.41 16.42 19.03
C SER A 110 2.57 17.08 18.28
N ILE A 111 2.41 17.27 16.97
CA ILE A 111 3.41 17.90 16.10
C ILE A 111 3.54 19.40 16.44
N LYS A 112 2.44 20.09 16.78
CA LYS A 112 2.46 21.48 17.25
C LYS A 112 3.22 21.64 18.55
N ALA A 113 2.92 20.81 19.55
CA ALA A 113 3.60 20.87 20.85
C ALA A 113 5.11 20.65 20.70
N ASP A 114 5.53 19.73 19.84
CA ASP A 114 6.94 19.48 19.55
C ASP A 114 7.59 20.66 18.80
N ALA A 115 6.91 21.22 17.81
CA ALA A 115 7.37 22.38 17.08
C ALA A 115 7.55 23.62 17.99
N GLU A 116 6.62 23.84 18.92
CA GLU A 116 6.73 24.92 19.91
C GLU A 116 7.95 24.72 20.81
N ARG A 117 8.18 23.49 21.30
CA ARG A 117 9.35 23.16 22.12
C ARG A 117 10.65 23.41 21.37
N LEU A 118 10.75 22.95 20.12
CA LEU A 118 11.94 23.15 19.29
C LEU A 118 12.15 24.63 18.94
N ALA A 119 11.08 25.38 18.71
CA ALA A 119 11.16 26.81 18.42
C ALA A 119 11.79 27.59 19.59
N LEU A 120 11.64 27.15 20.84
CA LEU A 120 12.31 27.77 21.99
C LEU A 120 13.84 27.66 21.94
N PHE A 121 14.38 26.60 21.33
CA PHE A 121 15.82 26.37 21.21
C PHE A 121 16.42 27.02 19.97
N VAL A 122 15.62 27.15 18.90
CA VAL A 122 16.08 27.68 17.59
C VAL A 122 15.95 29.19 17.51
N LYS A 123 15.01 29.80 18.23
CA LYS A 123 14.89 31.26 18.28
C LYS A 123 16.21 31.85 18.76
N PRO A 124 16.85 32.73 17.96
CA PRO A 124 18.07 33.37 18.39
C PRO A 124 17.79 34.08 19.71
N LYS A 125 18.56 33.76 20.75
CA LYS A 125 18.61 34.59 21.96
C LYS A 125 18.80 36.01 21.45
N ALA A 126 17.84 36.89 21.71
CA ALA A 126 17.97 38.30 21.39
C ALA A 126 19.29 38.75 22.00
N SER A 127 20.31 38.91 21.15
CA SER A 127 21.60 39.41 21.61
C SER A 127 21.28 40.80 22.10
N ALA A 128 21.36 40.99 23.42
CA ALA A 128 21.16 42.31 23.99
C ALA A 128 22.10 43.24 23.22
N PRO A 129 21.58 44.35 22.65
CA PRO A 129 22.44 45.28 21.94
C PRO A 129 23.62 45.63 22.86
N PRO A 130 24.85 45.66 22.34
CA PRO A 130 26.02 45.93 23.17
C PRO A 130 25.76 47.21 23.96
N LEU A 131 26.08 47.17 25.26
CA LEU A 131 25.95 48.34 26.12
C LEU A 131 26.64 49.52 25.42
N LYS A 132 25.98 50.68 25.42
CA LYS A 132 26.54 51.91 24.85
C LYS A 132 27.92 52.11 25.46
N ASN A 133 28.93 52.22 24.61
CA ASN A 133 30.29 52.44 25.06
C ASN A 133 30.34 53.77 25.85
N THR A 134 30.67 53.71 27.13
CA THR A 134 30.76 54.89 28.01
C THR A 134 32.14 55.53 27.97
N GLU A 135 33.07 54.94 27.23
CA GLU A 135 34.40 55.51 27.05
C GLU A 135 34.34 56.74 26.13
N PRO A 136 34.99 57.86 26.52
CA PRO A 136 35.10 59.02 25.66
C PRO A 136 35.87 58.63 24.39
N ASN A 137 35.29 58.91 23.22
CA ASN A 137 35.94 58.64 21.94
C ASN A 137 37.12 59.61 21.76
N LEU A 138 38.31 59.18 22.17
CA LEU A 138 39.54 59.98 22.12
C LEU A 138 40.26 59.96 20.76
N GLY A 139 39.65 59.30 19.75
CA GLY A 139 40.19 59.15 18.39
C GLY A 139 41.40 58.19 18.33
N GLU A 140 41.57 57.49 17.20
CA GLU A 140 42.72 56.61 16.94
C GLU A 140 43.97 57.41 16.53
N ASP A 141 44.39 58.37 17.36
CA ASP A 141 45.64 59.08 17.15
C ASP A 141 46.69 58.56 18.15
N LYS A 142 47.99 58.56 17.79
CA LYS A 142 49.07 58.04 18.66
C LYS A 142 49.12 58.72 20.04
N ASN A 143 48.52 59.90 20.17
CA ASN A 143 48.47 60.68 21.39
C ASN A 143 47.16 60.50 22.21
N SER A 144 46.24 59.64 21.81
CA SER A 144 44.96 59.42 22.52
C SER A 144 45.17 58.84 23.93
N ASN A 145 46.07 57.85 24.06
CA ASN A 145 46.44 57.25 25.34
C ASN A 145 47.05 58.27 26.31
N TRP A 146 47.86 59.21 25.78
CA TRP A 146 48.49 60.26 26.58
C TRP A 146 47.47 61.30 27.07
N ARG A 147 46.47 61.65 26.25
CA ARG A 147 45.39 62.56 26.65
C ARG A 147 44.50 61.93 27.73
N GLN A 148 44.28 60.62 27.66
CA GLN A 148 43.51 59.90 28.69
C GLN A 148 44.22 59.93 30.04
N MET A 149 45.54 59.66 30.05
CA MET A 149 46.34 59.70 31.27
C MET A 149 46.43 61.12 31.87
N ALA A 150 46.58 62.15 31.02
CA ALA A 150 46.58 63.55 31.46
C ALA A 150 45.23 63.96 32.08
N SER A 151 44.11 63.54 31.49
CA SER A 151 42.78 63.85 32.02
C SER A 151 42.51 63.23 33.39
N GLN A 152 43.04 62.04 33.66
CA GLN A 152 42.95 61.38 34.97
C GLN A 152 43.81 62.11 36.01
N LEU A 153 45.01 62.54 35.64
CA LEU A 153 45.91 63.29 36.52
C LEU A 153 45.39 64.68 36.91
N THR A 154 44.62 65.33 36.03
CA THR A 154 43.99 66.63 36.34
C THR A 154 42.62 66.52 37.02
N GLY A 155 42.04 65.31 37.07
CA GLY A 155 40.71 65.06 37.63
C GLY A 155 40.69 64.55 39.08
N GLU A 156 41.81 64.02 39.59
CA GLU A 156 41.93 63.53 40.99
C GLU A 156 42.32 64.62 42.02
N GLY A 157 42.06 65.89 41.69
CA GLY A 157 42.41 67.04 42.52
C GLY A 157 41.22 67.87 42.98
N GLU A 158 40.22 67.25 43.60
CA GLU A 158 39.25 67.86 44.52
C GLU A 158 38.89 66.88 45.65
#